data_AF-A0A6F8VD07-F1
#
_entry.id   AF-A0A6F8VD07-F1
#
_cell.length_a   1.000
_cell.length_b   1.000
_cell.length_c   1.000
_cell.angle_alpha   90.00
_cell.angle_beta   90.00
_cell.angle_gamma   90.00
#
_symmetry.space_group_name_H-M   'P 1'
#
loop_
_entity.id
_entity.type
_entity.pdbx_description
1 polymer ?
#
loop_
_entity_poly.entity_id
_entity_poly.type
_entity_poly.pdbx_seq_one_letter_code
_entity_poly.pdbx_strand_id
1 'polypeptide(L)'
;MNKLLLIAVIAVAGYVGLTQYDSPSSDNPVSINKNYVDLSSNDKVGIGKTSDSVLANAFANETSNLQIEGKGTVAKILPDDTDGSRHQRFILRLDSGQTILFAHNIDLAPRINSLREGDAIMFNGEYAWNPKGGVIHWTHNDPSGRHTAGWLKHDGKIYQ
;
A
#
# COMPACT_ATOMS: atom_id res chain seq x y z
N MET A 1 30.28 -3.11 -18.08
CA MET A 1 29.59 -1.89 -17.59
C MET A 1 28.13 -2.00 -18.00
N ASN A 2 27.27 -2.55 -17.15
CA ASN A 2 25.86 -2.74 -17.50
C ASN A 2 25.03 -1.66 -16.80
N LYS A 3 24.63 -0.64 -17.57
CA LYS A 3 23.69 0.39 -17.17
C LYS A 3 22.30 -0.25 -17.11
N LEU A 4 21.82 -0.57 -15.92
CA LEU A 4 20.43 -0.96 -15.70
C LEU A 4 19.58 0.31 -15.77
N LEU A 5 18.77 0.42 -16.82
CA LEU A 5 17.67 1.39 -16.95
C LEU A 5 16.65 1.11 -15.82
N LEU A 6 16.64 1.97 -14.81
CA LEU A 6 15.48 2.14 -13.94
C LEU A 6 14.49 3.00 -14.72
N ILE A 7 13.43 2.38 -15.22
CA ILE A 7 12.27 3.12 -15.70
C ILE A 7 11.66 3.76 -14.45
N ALA A 8 11.95 5.06 -14.27
CA ALA A 8 11.15 5.91 -13.41
C ALA A 8 9.75 5.93 -14.03
N VAL A 9 8.81 5.17 -13.44
CA VAL A 9 7.40 5.39 -13.73
C VAL A 9 7.05 6.70 -13.05
N ILE A 10 7.28 7.79 -13.79
CA ILE A 10 6.69 9.07 -13.46
C ILE A 10 5.19 8.84 -13.65
N ALA A 11 4.44 8.69 -12.57
CA ALA A 11 2.99 8.79 -12.60
C ALA A 11 2.64 10.26 -12.87
N VAL A 12 2.81 10.69 -14.13
CA VAL A 12 2.14 11.88 -14.64
C VAL A 12 0.69 11.48 -14.86
N ALA A 13 -0.13 11.54 -13.82
CA ALA A 13 -1.58 11.57 -13.99
C ALA A 13 -2.01 13.02 -14.22
N GLY A 14 -1.68 13.53 -15.41
CA GLY A 14 -2.29 14.73 -15.96
C GLY A 14 -3.34 14.30 -16.97
N TYR A 15 -4.62 14.36 -16.59
CA TYR A 15 -5.70 14.55 -17.54
C TYR A 15 -6.74 15.50 -16.94
N VAL A 16 -6.89 16.65 -17.59
CA VAL A 16 -7.98 17.60 -17.36
C VAL A 16 -9.18 17.08 -18.13
N GLY A 17 -10.30 16.85 -17.44
CA GLY A 17 -11.59 16.52 -18.04
C GLY A 17 -12.71 16.83 -17.05
N LEU A 18 -13.40 17.93 -17.30
CA LEU A 18 -14.54 18.45 -16.53
C LEU A 18 -15.69 17.43 -16.52
N THR A 19 -16.12 16.99 -15.34
CA THR A 19 -17.52 16.72 -15.05
C THR A 19 -17.81 17.11 -13.60
N GLN A 20 -18.85 17.95 -13.42
CA GLN A 20 -19.49 18.13 -12.14
C GLN A 20 -20.10 16.78 -11.76
N TYR A 21 -19.66 16.18 -10.67
CA TYR A 21 -20.33 15.03 -10.09
C TYR A 21 -21.21 15.53 -8.96
N ASP A 22 -22.45 15.85 -9.29
CA ASP A 22 -23.50 16.08 -8.31
C ASP A 22 -23.70 14.77 -7.51
N SER A 23 -23.48 14.83 -6.20
CA SER A 23 -23.78 13.74 -5.29
C SER A 23 -25.29 13.71 -5.01
N PRO A 24 -26.02 12.62 -5.30
CA PRO A 24 -27.36 12.45 -4.77
C PRO A 24 -27.26 11.86 -3.36
N SER A 25 -27.61 12.66 -2.37
CA SER A 25 -28.00 12.17 -1.05
C SER A 25 -29.33 11.42 -1.16
N SER A 26 -29.32 10.11 -0.93
CA SER A 26 -30.53 9.35 -0.64
C SER A 26 -30.28 8.36 0.48
N ASP A 27 -30.66 8.75 1.69
CA ASP A 27 -30.93 7.85 2.79
C ASP A 27 -32.07 6.90 2.40
N ASN A 28 -31.79 5.59 2.39
CA ASN A 28 -32.74 4.52 2.70
C ASN A 28 -31.96 3.25 3.08
N PRO A 29 -32.23 2.63 4.25
CA PRO A 29 -31.46 1.50 4.72
C PRO A 29 -31.85 0.23 3.95
N VAL A 30 -30.90 -0.35 3.23
CA VAL A 30 -31.07 -1.70 2.68
C VAL A 30 -30.97 -2.70 3.83
N SER A 31 -32.11 -3.33 4.14
CA SER A 31 -32.24 -4.49 5.00
C SER A 31 -31.45 -5.67 4.43
N ILE A 32 -30.17 -5.78 4.80
CA ILE A 32 -29.36 -6.96 4.47
C ILE A 32 -29.68 -8.11 5.43
N ASN A 33 -30.02 -9.24 4.81
CA ASN A 33 -30.37 -10.51 5.42
C ASN A 33 -29.38 -10.94 6.50
N LYS A 34 -29.93 -11.44 7.63
CA LYS A 34 -29.21 -12.07 8.75
C LYS A 34 -28.33 -13.22 8.25
N ASN A 35 -27.07 -12.93 7.99
CA ASN A 35 -25.93 -13.85 8.10
C ASN A 35 -24.69 -13.04 8.52
N TYR A 36 -24.89 -12.14 9.49
CA TYR A 36 -23.78 -11.56 10.23
C TYR A 36 -23.42 -12.56 11.32
N VAL A 37 -22.37 -13.34 11.09
CA VAL A 37 -21.77 -14.13 12.16
C VAL A 37 -21.20 -13.13 13.15
N ASP A 38 -21.84 -13.07 14.31
CA ASP A 38 -21.29 -12.44 15.50
C ASP A 38 -19.96 -13.12 15.83
N LEU A 39 -18.85 -12.46 15.50
CA LEU A 39 -17.51 -12.78 15.99
C LEU A 39 -16.90 -11.51 16.55
N SER A 40 -17.47 -11.06 17.66
CA SER A 40 -16.66 -10.36 18.64
C SER A 40 -15.57 -11.31 19.15
N SER A 41 -14.32 -10.98 18.82
CA SER A 41 -13.06 -11.24 19.55
C SER A 41 -11.95 -11.91 18.72
N ASN A 42 -10.96 -11.08 18.33
CA ASN A 42 -9.53 -11.40 18.16
C ASN A 42 -8.92 -11.87 16.83
N ASP A 43 -9.61 -11.87 15.69
CA ASP A 43 -8.96 -12.29 14.43
C ASP A 43 -8.36 -11.14 13.58
N LYS A 44 -7.19 -10.64 14.01
CA LYS A 44 -6.20 -9.99 13.11
C LYS A 44 -5.62 -10.94 12.03
N VAL A 45 -6.17 -12.15 11.95
CA VAL A 45 -5.81 -13.20 10.99
C VAL A 45 -6.61 -13.05 9.68
N GLY A 46 -7.78 -12.39 9.70
CA GLY A 46 -8.65 -12.23 8.52
C GLY A 46 -8.14 -11.21 7.50
N ILE A 47 -7.68 -10.04 7.94
CA ILE A 47 -7.30 -8.95 7.03
C ILE A 47 -6.09 -9.33 6.16
N GLY A 48 -5.06 -9.96 6.73
CA GLY A 48 -3.88 -10.39 5.97
C GLY A 48 -4.19 -11.42 4.88
N LYS A 49 -5.03 -12.42 5.18
CA LYS A 49 -5.42 -13.43 4.18
C LYS A 49 -6.23 -12.83 3.03
N THR A 50 -7.07 -11.82 3.32
CA THR A 50 -7.85 -11.12 2.30
C THR A 50 -6.98 -10.16 1.48
N SER A 51 -6.09 -9.39 2.12
CA SER A 51 -5.17 -8.49 1.41
C SER A 51 -4.24 -9.26 0.47
N ASP A 52 -3.75 -10.42 0.92
CA ASP A 52 -2.85 -11.26 0.14
C ASP A 52 -3.52 -11.83 -1.10
N SER A 53 -4.79 -12.27 -1.00
CA SER A 53 -5.51 -12.77 -2.17
C SER A 53 -5.83 -11.65 -3.17
N VAL A 54 -6.14 -10.45 -2.68
CA VAL A 54 -6.33 -9.26 -3.52
C VAL A 54 -5.03 -8.89 -4.25
N LEU A 55 -3.90 -8.87 -3.55
CA LEU A 55 -2.59 -8.54 -4.14
C LEU A 55 -2.11 -9.62 -5.13
N ALA A 56 -2.38 -10.89 -4.86
CA ALA A 56 -2.08 -11.98 -5.78
C ALA A 56 -2.91 -11.85 -7.07
N ASN A 57 -4.22 -11.55 -6.94
CA ASN A 57 -5.09 -11.31 -8.09
C ASN A 57 -4.66 -10.06 -8.87
N ALA A 58 -4.32 -8.96 -8.19
CA ALA A 58 -3.84 -7.75 -8.83
C ALA A 58 -2.54 -8.00 -9.60
N PHE A 59 -1.63 -8.81 -9.05
CA PHE A 59 -0.42 -9.21 -9.75
C PHE A 59 -0.70 -10.06 -10.99
N ALA A 60 -1.56 -11.07 -10.87
CA ALA A 60 -1.92 -11.97 -11.97
C ALA A 60 -2.65 -11.26 -13.13
N ASN A 61 -3.38 -10.19 -12.84
CA ASN A 61 -4.16 -9.42 -13.81
C ASN A 61 -3.53 -8.06 -14.16
N GLU A 62 -2.27 -7.83 -13.80
CA GLU A 62 -1.53 -6.58 -14.07
C GLU A 62 -2.25 -5.30 -13.59
N THR A 63 -3.05 -5.42 -12.53
CA THR A 63 -3.89 -4.33 -12.02
C THR A 63 -3.09 -3.41 -11.10
N SER A 64 -3.32 -2.10 -11.21
CA SER A 64 -2.67 -1.05 -10.41
C SER A 64 -3.72 -0.11 -9.78
N ASN A 65 -3.27 0.87 -9.01
CA ASN A 65 -4.09 1.92 -8.37
C ASN A 65 -5.09 1.33 -7.35
N LEU A 66 -4.63 0.37 -6.55
CA LEU A 66 -5.43 -0.28 -5.51
C LEU A 66 -4.95 0.18 -4.13
N GLN A 67 -5.81 0.84 -3.35
CA GLN A 67 -5.53 1.10 -1.94
C GLN A 67 -5.74 -0.18 -1.13
N ILE A 68 -4.68 -0.67 -0.48
CA ILE A 68 -4.69 -1.93 0.26
C ILE A 68 -4.15 -1.72 1.67
N GLU A 69 -4.89 -2.22 2.65
CA GLU A 69 -4.39 -2.47 4.00
C GLU A 69 -3.96 -3.93 4.12
N GLY A 70 -2.77 -4.17 4.67
CA GLY A 70 -2.24 -5.51 4.83
C GLY A 70 -1.13 -5.59 5.86
N LYS A 71 -0.49 -6.75 5.92
CA LYS A 71 0.66 -7.00 6.79
C LYS A 71 1.65 -7.94 6.11
N GLY A 72 2.88 -7.92 6.58
CA GLY A 72 3.90 -8.85 6.13
C GLY A 72 5.17 -8.75 6.97
N THR A 73 6.18 -9.49 6.56
CA THR A 73 7.49 -9.52 7.22
C THR A 73 8.56 -8.92 6.31
N VAL A 74 9.43 -8.07 6.83
CA VAL A 74 10.54 -7.47 6.08
C VAL A 74 11.49 -8.58 5.64
N ALA A 75 11.53 -8.84 4.34
CA ALA A 75 12.43 -9.82 3.74
C ALA A 75 13.81 -9.22 3.45
N LYS A 76 13.88 -7.93 3.13
CA LYS A 76 15.13 -7.25 2.81
C LYS A 76 15.04 -5.74 3.01
N ILE A 77 16.10 -5.14 3.54
CA ILE A 77 16.28 -3.68 3.52
C ILE A 77 17.12 -3.29 2.31
N LEU A 78 16.67 -2.27 1.58
CA LEU A 78 17.39 -1.74 0.42
C LEU A 78 17.98 -0.37 0.78
N PRO A 79 19.01 0.10 0.06
CA PRO A 79 19.44 1.49 0.17
C PRO A 79 18.26 2.43 -0.08
N ASP A 80 18.18 3.52 0.68
CA ASP A 80 17.22 4.58 0.42
C ASP A 80 17.38 5.07 -1.03
N ASP A 81 16.27 5.40 -1.67
CA ASP A 81 16.28 6.13 -2.92
C ASP A 81 16.42 7.62 -2.61
N THR A 82 17.36 8.28 -3.29
CA THR A 82 17.67 9.69 -3.10
C THR A 82 17.62 10.48 -4.41
N ASP A 83 17.13 9.87 -5.50
CA ASP A 83 16.87 10.58 -6.75
C ASP A 83 15.44 11.14 -6.75
N GLY A 84 15.31 12.47 -6.81
CA GLY A 84 14.04 13.15 -6.59
C GLY A 84 13.57 13.09 -5.14
N SER A 85 12.27 12.84 -4.92
CA SER A 85 11.74 12.64 -3.56
C SER A 85 12.36 11.40 -2.93
N ARG A 86 12.81 11.53 -1.67
CA ARG A 86 13.53 10.46 -0.99
C ARG A 86 12.58 9.37 -0.54
N HIS A 87 12.99 8.11 -0.72
CA HIS A 87 12.19 6.97 -0.30
C HIS A 87 13.02 5.97 0.52
N GLN A 88 12.51 5.56 1.68
CA GLN A 88 12.98 4.34 2.33
C GLN A 88 12.43 3.14 1.56
N ARG A 89 13.33 2.23 1.17
CA ARG A 89 12.97 1.05 0.38
C ARG A 89 13.23 -0.24 1.13
N PHE A 90 12.28 -1.15 1.08
CA PHE A 90 12.41 -2.49 1.64
C PHE A 90 11.48 -3.46 0.91
N ILE A 91 11.79 -4.74 0.97
CA ILE A 91 10.95 -5.80 0.43
C ILE A 91 10.17 -6.40 1.58
N LEU A 92 8.85 -6.47 1.43
CA LEU A 92 7.97 -7.17 2.35
C LEU A 92 7.55 -8.50 1.73
N ARG A 93 7.62 -9.58 2.50
CA ARG A 93 7.03 -10.87 2.18
C ARG A 93 5.68 -11.00 2.89
N LEU A 94 4.64 -11.26 2.11
CA LEU A 94 3.29 -11.51 2.58
C LEU A 94 3.13 -12.94 3.12
N ASP A 95 2.01 -13.24 3.79
CA ASP A 95 1.71 -14.58 4.30
C ASP A 95 1.54 -15.59 3.15
N SER A 96 1.10 -15.12 1.97
CA SER A 96 1.05 -15.90 0.72
C SER A 96 2.42 -16.27 0.15
N GLY A 97 3.50 -15.66 0.64
CA GLY A 97 4.85 -15.79 0.09
C GLY A 97 5.18 -14.82 -1.05
N GLN A 98 4.19 -14.08 -1.59
CA GLN A 98 4.45 -13.00 -2.53
C GLN A 98 5.33 -11.92 -1.89
N THR A 99 6.23 -11.34 -2.68
CA THR A 99 7.07 -10.22 -2.23
C THR A 99 6.71 -8.94 -2.95
N ILE A 100 6.68 -7.83 -2.22
CA ILE A 100 6.34 -6.50 -2.74
C ILE A 100 7.42 -5.51 -2.32
N LEU A 101 7.81 -4.62 -3.23
CA LEU A 101 8.67 -3.48 -2.92
C LEU A 101 7.85 -2.40 -2.20
N PHE A 102 8.36 -1.88 -1.10
CA PHE A 102 7.82 -0.67 -0.47
C PHE A 102 8.71 0.52 -0.81
N ALA A 103 8.07 1.63 -1.21
CA ALA A 103 8.71 2.92 -1.45
C ALA A 103 8.03 3.96 -0.52
N HIS A 104 8.51 4.07 0.71
CA HIS A 104 7.97 4.99 1.71
C HIS A 104 8.62 6.36 1.57
N ASN A 105 7.86 7.38 1.19
CA ASN A 105 8.39 8.73 0.98
C ASN A 105 8.80 9.36 2.33
N ILE A 106 10.11 9.51 2.53
CA ILE A 106 10.70 10.01 3.78
C ILE A 106 10.89 11.54 3.79
N ASP A 107 10.44 12.23 2.75
CA ASP A 107 10.24 13.68 2.79
C ASP A 107 8.89 14.05 3.41
N LEU A 108 7.89 13.17 3.27
CA LEU A 108 6.52 13.39 3.73
C LEU A 108 6.22 12.72 5.07
N ALA A 109 6.89 11.60 5.38
CA ALA A 109 6.72 10.87 6.63
C ALA A 109 8.09 10.51 7.25
N PRO A 110 8.18 10.26 8.56
CA PRO A 110 9.47 9.90 9.17
C PRO A 110 9.98 8.55 8.69
N ARG A 111 11.27 8.47 8.37
CA ARG A 111 11.98 7.20 8.12
C ARG A 111 11.87 6.25 9.32
N ILE A 112 11.63 4.96 9.07
CA ILE A 112 11.65 3.91 10.10
C ILE A 112 13.11 3.51 10.34
N ASN A 113 13.79 4.23 11.23
CA ASN A 113 15.21 3.98 11.53
C ASN A 113 15.48 2.66 12.24
N SER A 114 14.50 2.15 12.98
CA SER A 114 14.56 0.87 13.69
C SER A 114 14.26 -0.34 12.83
N LEU A 115 13.89 -0.18 11.56
CA LEU A 115 13.47 -1.28 10.69
C LEU A 115 14.60 -2.27 10.46
N ARG A 116 14.33 -3.57 10.61
CA ARG A 116 15.25 -4.68 10.39
C ARG A 116 14.60 -5.77 9.54
N GLU A 117 15.43 -6.60 8.91
CA GLU A 117 14.96 -7.85 8.29
C GLU A 117 14.38 -8.77 9.37
N GLY A 118 13.24 -9.39 9.08
CA GLY A 118 12.46 -10.19 10.02
C GLY A 118 11.38 -9.42 10.77
N ASP A 119 11.36 -8.10 10.70
CA ASP A 119 10.34 -7.30 11.40
C ASP A 119 8.96 -7.42 10.75
N ALA A 120 7.92 -7.37 11.57
CA ALA A 120 6.54 -7.29 11.10
C ALA A 120 6.16 -5.85 10.76
N ILE A 121 5.51 -5.65 9.62
CA ILE A 121 4.94 -4.38 9.19
C ILE A 121 3.45 -4.57 8.90
N MET A 122 2.61 -3.70 9.46
CA MET A 122 1.28 -3.45 8.91
C MET A 122 1.35 -2.19 8.05
N PHE A 123 0.55 -2.13 7.00
CA PHE A 123 0.58 -1.02 6.06
C PHE A 123 -0.81 -0.70 5.54
N ASN A 124 -0.98 0.54 5.11
CA ASN A 124 -2.03 0.96 4.19
C ASN A 124 -1.36 1.84 3.13
N GLY A 125 -1.56 1.53 1.85
CA GLY A 125 -0.95 2.25 0.75
C GLY A 125 -1.51 1.84 -0.60
N GLU A 126 -1.09 2.52 -1.64
CA GLU A 126 -1.49 2.18 -3.01
C GLU A 126 -0.55 1.12 -3.58
N TYR A 127 -1.10 0.09 -4.21
CA TYR A 127 -0.37 -0.90 -4.99
C TYR A 127 -0.33 -0.50 -6.47
N ALA A 128 0.86 -0.56 -7.07
CA ALA A 128 1.07 -0.46 -8.51
C ALA A 128 1.83 -1.67 -9.03
N TRP A 129 1.37 -2.21 -10.16
CA TRP A 129 1.93 -3.41 -10.75
C TRP A 129 3.31 -3.17 -11.36
N ASN A 130 4.18 -4.18 -11.25
CA ASN A 130 5.39 -4.33 -12.05
C ASN A 130 5.74 -5.84 -12.12
N PRO A 131 6.57 -6.29 -13.08
CA PRO A 131 6.88 -7.72 -13.25
C PRO A 131 7.69 -8.35 -12.10
N LYS A 132 8.06 -7.57 -11.06
CA LYS A 132 8.79 -8.05 -9.87
C LYS A 132 7.89 -8.22 -8.64
N GLY A 133 6.56 -8.26 -8.83
CA GLY A 133 5.59 -8.45 -7.75
C GLY A 133 4.86 -7.17 -7.33
N GLY A 134 5.17 -6.03 -7.96
CA GLY A 134 4.55 -4.74 -7.68
C GLY A 134 5.30 -3.88 -6.65
N VAL A 135 4.79 -2.67 -6.46
CA VAL A 135 5.29 -1.69 -5.49
C VAL A 135 4.12 -1.15 -4.69
N ILE A 136 4.33 -0.95 -3.38
CA ILE A 136 3.44 -0.16 -2.53
C ILE A 136 4.10 1.19 -2.23
N HIS A 137 3.35 2.24 -2.53
CA HIS A 137 3.68 3.65 -2.29
C HIS A 137 2.49 4.36 -1.64
N TRP A 138 2.48 5.68 -1.55
CA TRP A 138 1.45 6.44 -0.83
C TRP A 138 1.21 5.96 0.61
N THR A 139 2.28 5.57 1.30
CA THR A 139 2.24 5.12 2.70
C THR A 139 2.42 6.28 3.69
N HIS A 140 1.86 7.44 3.34
CA HIS A 140 1.93 8.69 4.08
C HIS A 140 0.65 9.50 3.88
N ASN A 141 0.47 10.57 4.66
CA ASN A 141 -0.58 11.55 4.40
C ASN A 141 -0.29 12.32 3.11
N ASP A 142 -1.32 12.61 2.32
CA ASP A 142 -1.22 13.60 1.26
C ASP A 142 -1.52 15.00 1.85
N PRO A 143 -0.55 15.93 1.93
CA PRO A 143 -0.77 17.26 2.49
C PRO A 143 -1.83 18.07 1.72
N SER A 144 -2.07 17.72 0.46
CA SER A 144 -3.07 18.35 -0.40
C SER A 144 -4.45 17.66 -0.36
N GLY A 145 -4.56 16.50 0.28
CA GLY A 145 -5.81 15.75 0.42
C GLY A 145 -6.44 15.29 -0.90
N ARG A 146 -5.65 15.14 -1.96
CA ARG A 146 -6.11 14.70 -3.29
C ARG A 146 -6.02 13.19 -3.49
N HIS A 147 -5.22 12.51 -2.66
CA HIS A 147 -5.06 11.07 -2.65
C HIS A 147 -5.47 10.48 -1.28
N THR A 148 -5.97 9.24 -1.29
CA THR A 148 -6.21 8.48 -0.06
C THR A 148 -4.92 8.40 0.75
N ALA A 149 -4.97 8.81 2.02
CA ALA A 149 -3.83 8.74 2.93
C ALA A 149 -3.46 7.28 3.22
N GLY A 150 -2.16 7.02 3.40
CA GLY A 150 -1.64 5.74 3.84
C GLY A 150 -0.68 5.88 5.01
N TRP A 151 -0.14 4.75 5.44
CA TRP A 151 0.73 4.65 6.59
C TRP A 151 1.52 3.34 6.62
N LEU A 152 2.63 3.35 7.36
CA LEU A 152 3.31 2.14 7.85
C LEU A 152 3.17 2.05 9.36
N LYS A 153 3.05 0.82 9.88
CA LYS A 153 3.07 0.55 11.31
C LYS A 153 4.12 -0.51 11.64
N HIS A 154 5.07 -0.12 12.49
CA HIS A 154 6.19 -0.92 12.97
C HIS A 154 6.27 -0.79 14.49
N ASP A 155 6.37 -1.91 15.21
CA ASP A 155 6.46 -1.97 16.68
C ASP A 155 5.45 -1.08 17.41
N GLY A 156 4.21 -1.07 16.90
CA GLY A 156 3.10 -0.29 17.46
C GLY A 156 3.07 1.19 17.07
N LYS A 157 4.12 1.72 16.46
CA LYS A 157 4.21 3.11 15.99
C LYS A 157 3.78 3.25 14.53
N ILE A 158 2.97 4.27 14.25
CA ILE A 158 2.53 4.65 12.90
C ILE A 158 3.47 5.72 12.33
N TYR A 159 3.76 5.61 11.03
CA TYR A 159 4.58 6.50 10.21
C TYR A 159 3.74 6.94 9.01
N GLN A 160 3.45 8.25 8.91
CA GLN A 160 2.63 8.87 7.86
C GLN A 160 2.82 10.38 7.81
#